data_AF-A0A972YK88-F1
#
_entry.id   AF-A0A972YK88-F1
#
_cell.length_a   1.000
_cell.length_b   1.000
_cell.length_c   1.000
_cell.angle_alpha   90.00
_cell.angle_beta   90.00
_cell.angle_gamma   90.00
#
_symmetry.space_group_name_H-M   'P 1'
#
loop_
_entity.id
_entity.type
_entity.pdbx_description
1 polymer ?
#
loop_
_entity_poly.entity_id
_entity_poly.type
_entity_poly.pdbx_seq_one_letter_code
_entity_poly.pdbx_strand_id
1 'polypeptide(L)'
;MQRIINVPDIIPLQINRILLVKGPFASFGSTIQTIRLVLGTILTSQRRGRANCKHSPVNSDRIYMRTQNRLCHNALVSLLVFGGIGFMLTQNGCATQHDLPTPEKVDLDRFMGPWFVIAFTPLLVDDDAHNGVEHYYLAEDGDILTTYEFNKGAFDGPLKTYTPTGRVAGDSISQAEWKMQFIWPFSADYLILHVDAEYSETIVVHPNRKYAWVMHRKPRVAEATYARLEKMLIDNGFDHERLQPMPQDWGNDEERLNAILELGASAPLKAR
;
A
#
# COMPACT_ATOMS: atom_id res chain seq x y z
N MET A 1 -21.25 10.41 51.54
CA MET A 1 -20.15 11.33 51.19
C MET A 1 -19.43 10.77 49.98
N GLN A 2 -19.91 11.09 48.77
CA GLN A 2 -19.30 10.69 47.50
C GLN A 2 -18.35 11.81 47.08
N ARG A 3 -17.07 11.49 46.86
CA ARG A 3 -16.08 12.43 46.30
C ARG A 3 -16.10 12.30 44.78
N ILE A 4 -16.43 13.43 44.17
CA ILE A 4 -16.37 13.73 42.74
C ILE A 4 -14.89 13.70 42.32
N ILE A 5 -14.55 12.86 41.35
CA ILE A 5 -13.24 12.89 40.69
C ILE A 5 -13.41 13.73 39.41
N ASN A 6 -12.83 14.92 39.42
CA ASN A 6 -12.71 15.78 38.24
C ASN A 6 -11.69 15.17 37.28
N VAL A 7 -12.13 14.88 36.06
CA VAL A 7 -11.27 14.58 34.91
C VAL A 7 -11.13 15.89 34.12
N PRO A 8 -9.92 16.44 33.90
CA PRO A 8 -9.78 17.62 33.07
C PRO A 8 -9.89 17.28 31.57
N ASP A 9 -10.91 17.89 30.96
CA ASP A 9 -11.06 18.37 29.58
C ASP A 9 -10.20 17.72 28.47
N ILE A 10 -10.83 16.79 27.76
CA ILE A 10 -10.42 16.32 26.43
C ILE A 10 -10.80 17.39 25.40
N ILE A 11 -9.81 17.84 24.64
CA ILE A 11 -9.92 18.84 23.56
C ILE A 11 -10.93 18.34 22.48
N PRO A 12 -11.96 19.13 22.12
CA PRO A 12 -12.86 18.78 21.03
C PRO A 12 -12.28 19.23 19.69
N LEU A 13 -11.83 18.28 18.86
CA LEU A 13 -11.58 18.56 17.43
C LEU A 13 -12.93 18.83 16.74
N GLN A 14 -13.06 20.07 16.28
CA GLN A 14 -14.23 20.65 15.62
C GLN A 14 -14.58 19.89 14.34
N ILE A 15 -15.76 19.25 14.30
CA ILE A 15 -16.43 18.80 13.07
C ILE A 15 -17.74 19.57 12.94
N ASN A 16 -17.81 20.43 11.90
CA ASN A 16 -18.97 20.92 11.11
C ASN A 16 -18.72 22.37 10.66
N ARG A 17 -18.96 22.80 9.41
CA ARG A 17 -20.07 22.47 8.50
C ARG A 17 -19.84 23.10 7.10
N ILE A 18 -20.46 22.46 6.10
CA ILE A 18 -21.02 23.00 4.83
C ILE A 18 -20.09 23.16 3.60
N LEU A 19 -20.26 22.26 2.62
CA LEU A 19 -20.89 22.65 1.34
C LEU A 19 -21.63 21.45 0.71
N LEU A 20 -22.95 21.51 0.83
CA LEU A 20 -23.92 20.82 -0.01
C LEU A 20 -23.82 21.41 -1.43
N VAL A 21 -23.52 20.59 -2.44
CA VAL A 21 -23.86 20.92 -3.82
C VAL A 21 -24.87 19.88 -4.33
N LYS A 22 -26.09 20.37 -4.53
CA LYS A 22 -27.22 19.68 -5.16
C LYS A 22 -27.05 19.71 -6.68
N GLY A 23 -27.08 18.54 -7.34
CA GLY A 23 -27.52 18.34 -8.74
C GLY A 23 -26.79 19.09 -9.87
N PRO A 24 -27.04 18.77 -11.16
CA PRO A 24 -28.29 18.23 -11.69
C PRO A 24 -28.17 16.92 -12.50
N PHE A 25 -29.29 16.21 -12.54
CA PHE A 25 -29.63 15.23 -13.55
C PHE A 25 -29.76 15.88 -14.94
N ALA A 26 -29.61 15.03 -15.97
CA ALA A 26 -30.10 15.15 -17.34
C ALA A 26 -29.23 15.89 -18.37
N SER A 27 -28.55 15.11 -19.21
CA SER A 27 -28.50 15.25 -20.68
C SER A 27 -27.59 14.14 -21.22
N PHE A 28 -28.16 13.00 -21.65
CA PHE A 28 -28.47 12.68 -23.05
C PHE A 28 -27.28 12.16 -23.86
N GLY A 29 -27.53 11.04 -24.55
CA GLY A 29 -26.57 10.20 -25.25
C GLY A 29 -25.62 10.92 -26.19
N SER A 30 -24.34 10.56 -26.12
CA SER A 30 -23.38 10.79 -27.20
C SER A 30 -22.33 9.66 -27.28
N THR A 31 -22.77 8.41 -27.09
CA THR A 31 -21.88 7.24 -27.26
C THR A 31 -22.44 6.19 -28.22
N ILE A 32 -23.64 6.39 -28.79
CA ILE A 32 -24.25 5.49 -29.78
C ILE A 32 -24.38 6.15 -31.18
N GLN A 33 -24.06 7.44 -31.32
CA GLN A 33 -24.11 8.12 -32.63
C GLN A 33 -22.87 7.89 -33.49
N THR A 34 -21.71 7.57 -32.89
CA THR A 34 -20.44 7.42 -33.64
C THR A 34 -20.29 6.07 -34.34
N ILE A 35 -21.07 5.05 -33.95
CA ILE A 35 -21.04 3.72 -34.59
C ILE A 35 -22.00 3.61 -35.79
N ARG A 36 -23.01 4.49 -35.90
CA ARG A 36 -23.95 4.51 -37.03
C ARG A 36 -23.43 5.20 -38.30
N LEU A 37 -22.34 5.98 -38.21
CA LEU A 37 -21.76 6.71 -39.35
C LEU A 37 -20.67 5.93 -40.10
N VAL A 38 -20.14 4.84 -39.54
CA VAL A 38 -19.11 4.02 -40.21
C VAL A 38 -19.72 2.84 -40.99
N LEU A 39 -20.90 2.35 -40.62
CA LEU A 39 -21.59 1.25 -41.32
C LEU A 39 -22.53 1.68 -42.46
N GLY A 40 -22.94 2.96 -42.54
CA GLY A 40 -23.82 3.48 -43.59
C GLY A 40 -23.14 3.70 -44.96
N THR A 41 -21.82 3.87 -44.98
CA THR A 41 -21.06 4.20 -46.19
C THR A 41 -20.62 2.97 -46.98
N ILE A 42 -20.69 1.77 -46.38
CA ILE A 42 -20.27 0.52 -47.04
C ILE A 42 -21.42 -0.13 -47.85
N LEU A 43 -22.69 0.14 -47.51
CA LEU A 43 -23.84 -0.50 -48.16
C LEU A 43 -24.48 0.30 -49.30
N THR A 44 -24.02 1.53 -49.58
CA THR A 44 -24.55 2.37 -50.67
C THR A 44 -23.72 2.36 -51.96
N SER A 45 -22.53 1.75 -51.99
CA SER A 45 -21.75 1.62 -53.23
C SER A 45 -22.07 0.36 -54.06
N GLN A 46 -22.81 -0.61 -53.50
CA GLN A 46 -23.16 -1.87 -54.18
C GLN A 46 -24.51 -1.85 -54.93
N ARG A 47 -25.26 -0.73 -54.93
CA ARG A 47 -26.61 -0.64 -55.55
C ARG A 47 -26.79 0.35 -56.71
N ARG A 48 -25.70 0.90 -57.27
CA ARG A 48 -25.75 1.67 -58.53
C ARG A 48 -24.72 1.15 -59.53
N GLY A 49 -25.03 0.00 -60.12
CA GLY A 49 -24.24 -0.57 -61.22
C GLY A 49 -25.05 -1.46 -62.16
N ARG A 50 -26.39 -1.31 -62.18
CA ARG A 50 -27.27 -2.07 -63.06
C ARG A 50 -28.14 -1.11 -63.86
N ALA A 51 -27.53 -0.49 -64.86
CA ALA A 51 -28.23 0.20 -65.93
C ALA A 51 -27.44 0.03 -67.24
N ASN A 52 -28.02 -0.77 -68.14
CA ASN A 52 -27.93 -0.76 -69.60
C ASN A 52 -26.66 -0.21 -70.27
N CYS A 53 -25.91 -1.10 -70.93
CA CYS A 53 -25.24 -0.78 -72.21
C CYS A 53 -25.41 -1.96 -73.18
N LYS A 54 -26.13 -1.71 -74.28
CA LYS A 54 -26.18 -2.54 -75.49
C LYS A 54 -24.85 -2.41 -76.25
N HIS A 55 -24.57 -3.42 -77.08
CA HIS A 55 -23.42 -3.59 -77.98
C HIS A 55 -22.88 -2.34 -78.70
N SER A 56 -21.57 -2.12 -78.64
CA SER A 56 -20.61 -2.33 -79.76
C SER A 56 -19.18 -1.98 -79.34
N PRO A 57 -18.13 -2.55 -79.96
CA PRO A 57 -16.76 -2.47 -79.47
C PRO A 57 -15.95 -1.39 -80.20
N VAL A 58 -15.37 -0.42 -79.49
CA VAL A 58 -14.20 0.32 -79.98
C VAL A 58 -13.24 0.64 -78.83
N ASN A 59 -12.01 0.22 -79.07
CA ASN A 59 -10.75 0.45 -78.40
C ASN A 59 -10.57 1.85 -77.77
N SER A 60 -10.26 1.91 -76.47
CA SER A 60 -9.46 2.99 -75.88
C SER A 60 -8.69 2.49 -74.66
N ASP A 61 -7.61 1.76 -74.97
CA ASP A 61 -6.46 1.63 -74.10
C ASP A 61 -5.99 3.01 -73.60
N ARG A 62 -5.40 3.02 -72.40
CA ARG A 62 -4.41 4.01 -71.92
C ARG A 62 -4.90 5.23 -71.11
N ILE A 63 -6.01 5.16 -70.37
CA ILE A 63 -6.29 6.16 -69.29
C ILE A 63 -6.67 5.51 -67.94
N TYR A 64 -7.09 4.25 -67.91
CA TYR A 64 -7.56 3.60 -66.66
C TYR A 64 -6.47 3.04 -65.71
N MET A 65 -5.21 2.95 -66.14
CA MET A 65 -4.15 2.27 -65.39
C MET A 65 -3.38 3.14 -64.38
N ARG A 66 -3.56 4.46 -64.34
CA ARG A 66 -2.78 5.34 -63.43
C ARG A 66 -3.51 5.73 -62.13
N THR A 67 -4.81 5.53 -62.04
CA THR A 67 -5.62 6.02 -60.91
C THR A 67 -6.01 4.91 -59.93
N GLN A 68 -5.93 3.62 -60.32
CA GLN A 68 -6.21 2.50 -59.40
C GLN A 68 -5.04 2.15 -58.47
N ASN A 69 -3.78 2.40 -58.87
CA ASN A 69 -2.61 2.02 -58.05
C ASN A 69 -2.33 2.93 -56.84
N ARG A 70 -2.81 4.19 -56.81
CA ARG A 70 -2.59 5.09 -55.66
C ARG A 70 -3.61 4.90 -54.54
N LEU A 71 -4.82 4.45 -54.87
CA LEU A 71 -5.90 4.20 -53.91
C LEU A 71 -5.67 2.92 -53.10
N CYS A 72 -5.16 1.84 -53.72
CA CYS A 72 -4.82 0.61 -53.00
C CYS A 72 -3.57 0.77 -52.11
N HIS A 73 -2.60 1.62 -52.49
CA HIS A 73 -1.40 1.84 -51.68
C HIS A 73 -1.71 2.59 -50.37
N ASN A 74 -2.56 3.61 -50.43
CA ASN A 74 -2.93 4.39 -49.23
C ASN A 74 -3.89 3.63 -48.30
N ALA A 75 -4.76 2.77 -48.83
CA ALA A 75 -5.64 1.92 -48.03
C ALA A 75 -4.87 0.81 -47.26
N LEU A 76 -3.80 0.27 -47.85
CA LEU A 76 -2.94 -0.73 -47.21
C LEU A 76 -2.05 -0.13 -46.11
N VAL A 77 -1.56 1.10 -46.28
CA VAL A 77 -0.73 1.78 -45.27
C VAL A 77 -1.58 2.25 -44.08
N SER A 78 -2.82 2.70 -44.29
CA SER A 78 -3.71 3.08 -43.18
C SER A 78 -4.16 1.90 -42.32
N LEU A 79 -4.32 0.69 -42.89
CA LEU A 79 -4.68 -0.49 -42.10
C LEU A 79 -3.53 -0.95 -41.18
N LEU A 80 -2.28 -0.74 -41.58
CA LEU A 80 -1.10 -1.11 -40.78
C LEU A 80 -0.85 -0.11 -39.63
N VAL A 81 -1.17 1.18 -39.80
CA VAL A 81 -1.00 2.19 -38.74
C VAL A 81 -2.11 2.10 -37.68
N PHE A 82 -3.37 1.84 -38.08
CA PHE A 82 -4.46 1.67 -37.10
C PHE A 82 -4.53 0.27 -36.49
N GLY A 83 -4.08 -0.78 -37.19
CA GLY A 83 -3.94 -2.13 -36.64
C GLY A 83 -2.78 -2.28 -35.65
N GLY A 84 -1.69 -1.51 -35.83
CA GLY A 84 -0.53 -1.53 -34.93
C GLY A 84 -0.75 -0.83 -33.59
N ILE A 85 -1.54 0.25 -33.56
CA ILE A 85 -1.79 1.02 -32.33
C ILE A 85 -2.79 0.32 -31.40
N GLY A 86 -3.71 -0.49 -31.94
CA GLY A 86 -4.68 -1.25 -31.14
C GLY A 86 -4.10 -2.46 -30.40
N PHE A 87 -2.97 -3.01 -30.87
CA PHE A 87 -2.36 -4.21 -30.28
C PHE A 87 -1.38 -3.91 -29.13
N MET A 88 -0.98 -2.65 -28.94
CA MET A 88 0.02 -2.28 -27.92
C MET A 88 -0.56 -1.94 -26.55
N LEU A 89 -1.89 -1.91 -26.38
CA LEU A 89 -2.55 -1.44 -25.15
C LEU A 89 -3.12 -2.54 -24.23
N THR A 90 -2.82 -3.81 -24.47
CA THR A 90 -3.38 -4.91 -23.65
C THR A 90 -2.39 -5.63 -22.73
N GLN A 91 -1.16 -5.13 -22.58
CA GLN A 91 -0.20 -5.69 -21.62
C GLN A 91 -0.27 -5.00 -20.24
N ASN A 92 -1.46 -4.93 -19.65
CA ASN A 92 -1.53 -4.88 -18.19
C ASN A 92 -1.43 -6.32 -17.70
N GLY A 93 -0.19 -6.84 -17.66
CA GLY A 93 0.09 -8.05 -16.93
C GLY A 93 -0.35 -7.85 -15.50
N CYS A 94 -1.38 -8.58 -15.08
CA CYS A 94 -1.76 -8.65 -13.68
C CYS A 94 -0.60 -9.37 -12.98
N ALA A 95 0.38 -8.63 -12.48
CA ALA A 95 1.42 -9.18 -11.65
C ALA A 95 0.72 -9.72 -10.39
N THR A 96 0.53 -11.04 -10.33
CA THR A 96 0.09 -11.71 -9.11
C THR A 96 1.18 -11.47 -8.08
N GLN A 97 0.96 -10.53 -7.15
CA GLN A 97 1.84 -10.38 -6.00
C GLN A 97 1.74 -11.69 -5.21
N HIS A 98 2.89 -12.35 -5.03
CA HIS A 98 2.98 -13.56 -4.21
C HIS A 98 2.62 -13.23 -2.76
N ASP A 99 2.16 -14.22 -1.99
CA ASP A 99 1.93 -14.04 -0.56
C ASP A 99 3.24 -13.70 0.14
N LEU A 100 3.16 -12.95 1.24
CA LEU A 100 4.34 -12.64 2.03
C LEU A 100 4.75 -13.88 2.83
N PRO A 101 6.05 -14.20 2.91
CA PRO A 101 6.51 -15.27 3.77
C PRO A 101 6.28 -14.89 5.24
N THR A 102 5.98 -15.90 6.05
CA THR A 102 5.89 -15.80 7.50
C THR A 102 6.73 -16.91 8.14
N PRO A 103 7.18 -16.73 9.39
CA PRO A 103 7.76 -17.82 10.17
C PRO A 103 6.76 -18.98 10.29
N GLU A 104 7.27 -20.21 10.29
CA GLU A 104 6.42 -21.41 10.49
C GLU A 104 5.67 -21.37 11.82
N LYS A 105 6.29 -20.77 12.84
CA LYS A 105 5.70 -20.53 14.15
C LYS A 105 6.41 -19.39 14.87
N VAL A 106 5.62 -18.47 15.42
CA VAL A 106 6.06 -17.44 16.37
C VAL A 106 5.68 -17.91 17.78
N ASP A 107 6.69 -18.21 18.59
CA ASP A 107 6.55 -18.28 20.06
C ASP A 107 6.28 -16.87 20.63
N LEU A 108 5.03 -16.64 21.05
CA LEU A 108 4.60 -15.34 21.57
C LEU A 108 5.32 -14.95 22.86
N ASP A 109 5.56 -15.89 23.77
CA ASP A 109 6.21 -15.63 25.05
C ASP A 109 7.63 -15.07 24.82
N ARG A 110 8.33 -15.63 23.83
CA ARG A 110 9.65 -15.14 23.40
C ARG A 110 9.59 -13.84 22.60
N PHE A 111 8.45 -13.53 21.97
CA PHE A 111 8.24 -12.30 21.21
C PHE A 111 7.93 -11.10 22.11
N MET A 112 7.36 -11.32 23.30
CA MET A 112 7.00 -10.25 24.23
C MET A 112 8.21 -9.42 24.71
N GLY A 113 7.91 -8.28 25.32
CA GLY A 113 8.89 -7.31 25.81
C GLY A 113 9.24 -6.24 24.78
N PRO A 114 10.33 -5.49 25.00
CA PRO A 114 10.68 -4.34 24.18
C PRO A 114 11.38 -4.74 22.86
N TRP A 115 11.07 -3.97 21.82
CA TRP A 115 11.67 -3.98 20.50
C TRP A 115 12.00 -2.55 20.10
N PHE A 116 13.29 -2.28 19.90
CA PHE A 116 13.77 -0.98 19.43
C PHE A 116 13.56 -0.90 17.93
N VAL A 117 12.87 0.15 17.49
CA VAL A 117 12.65 0.39 16.06
C VAL A 117 13.97 0.88 15.47
N ILE A 118 14.49 0.14 14.50
CA ILE A 118 15.75 0.46 13.79
C ILE A 118 15.45 1.19 12.49
N ALA A 119 14.39 0.79 11.80
CA ALA A 119 13.86 1.49 10.64
C ALA A 119 12.37 1.21 10.48
N PHE A 120 11.67 2.12 9.84
CA PHE A 120 10.23 2.04 9.67
C PHE A 120 9.76 2.81 8.45
N THR A 121 8.53 2.56 8.01
CA THR A 121 7.84 3.46 7.07
C THR A 121 7.00 4.47 7.85
N PRO A 122 7.33 5.78 7.84
CA PRO A 122 6.62 6.75 8.64
C PRO A 122 5.13 6.83 8.30
N LEU A 123 4.33 6.96 9.34
CA LEU A 123 2.94 7.38 9.31
C LEU A 123 2.87 8.89 9.56
N LEU A 124 1.69 9.48 9.38
CA LEU A 124 1.46 10.91 9.64
C LEU A 124 1.63 11.31 11.12
N VAL A 125 1.68 10.33 12.02
CA VAL A 125 1.71 10.56 13.47
C VAL A 125 3.12 10.48 14.05
N ASP A 126 4.01 9.73 13.39
CA ASP A 126 5.37 9.42 13.81
C ASP A 126 6.41 9.85 12.75
N ASP A 127 6.06 10.84 11.93
CA ASP A 127 7.04 11.61 11.17
C ASP A 127 8.09 12.21 12.13
N ASP A 128 9.36 12.23 11.75
CA ASP A 128 10.44 12.81 12.59
C ASP A 128 10.53 12.20 14.02
N ALA A 129 10.22 10.91 14.14
CA ALA A 129 10.33 10.15 15.38
C ALA A 129 11.80 9.83 15.72
N HIS A 130 12.13 9.88 17.01
CA HIS A 130 13.44 9.54 17.56
C HIS A 130 13.26 8.56 18.73
N ASN A 131 14.23 7.68 18.98
CA ASN A 131 14.20 6.72 20.08
C ASN A 131 12.91 5.88 20.15
N GLY A 132 12.45 5.39 19.00
CA GLY A 132 11.24 4.60 18.88
C GLY A 132 11.38 3.20 19.48
N VAL A 133 10.38 2.79 20.27
CA VAL A 133 10.28 1.47 20.90
C VAL A 133 8.85 0.96 20.83
N GLU A 134 8.67 -0.26 20.36
CA GLU A 134 7.44 -1.02 20.55
C GLU A 134 7.62 -2.02 21.70
N HIS A 135 6.66 -2.07 22.62
CA HIS A 135 6.64 -3.00 23.73
C HIS A 135 5.39 -3.87 23.63
N TYR A 136 5.55 -5.19 23.70
CA TYR A 136 4.44 -6.13 23.67
C TYR A 136 4.31 -6.87 24.99
N TYR A 137 3.07 -7.04 25.43
CA TYR A 137 2.71 -7.84 26.60
C TYR A 137 1.52 -8.74 26.28
N LEU A 138 1.64 -10.04 26.53
CA LEU A 138 0.58 -11.01 26.32
C LEU A 138 -0.29 -11.07 27.59
N ALA A 139 -1.55 -10.65 27.47
CA ALA A 139 -2.53 -10.69 28.55
C ALA A 139 -3.12 -12.10 28.70
N GLU A 140 -3.74 -12.35 29.87
CA GLU A 140 -4.32 -13.66 30.21
C GLU A 140 -5.47 -14.09 29.28
N ASP A 141 -6.16 -13.13 28.67
CA ASP A 141 -7.24 -13.36 27.70
C ASP A 141 -6.74 -13.55 26.26
N GLY A 142 -5.44 -13.49 26.04
CA GLY A 142 -4.79 -13.62 24.73
C GLY A 142 -4.66 -12.32 23.95
N ASP A 143 -5.05 -11.18 24.54
CA ASP A 143 -4.79 -9.87 23.94
C ASP A 143 -3.29 -9.52 24.03
N ILE A 144 -2.75 -8.95 22.96
CA ILE A 144 -1.38 -8.45 22.89
C ILE A 144 -1.42 -6.95 23.13
N LEU A 145 -1.21 -6.56 24.38
CA LEU A 145 -1.14 -5.16 24.77
C LEU A 145 0.15 -4.57 24.21
N THR A 146 0.02 -3.60 23.32
CA THR A 146 1.16 -2.98 22.65
C THR A 146 1.27 -1.54 23.09
N THR A 147 2.49 -1.10 23.40
CA THR A 147 2.80 0.31 23.66
C THR A 147 3.91 0.75 22.71
N TYR A 148 3.61 1.70 21.83
CA TYR A 148 4.60 2.34 20.96
C TYR A 148 4.95 3.71 21.52
N GLU A 149 6.23 3.94 21.82
CA GLU A 149 6.74 5.21 22.32
C GLU A 149 7.88 5.77 21.46
N PHE A 150 7.90 7.09 21.27
CA PHE A 150 9.01 7.80 20.63
C PHE A 150 9.07 9.27 21.05
N ASN A 151 10.22 9.90 20.87
CA ASN A 151 10.43 11.34 21.10
C ASN A 151 10.18 12.07 19.77
N LYS A 152 9.27 13.05 19.77
CA LYS A 152 8.85 13.75 18.54
C LYS A 152 9.79 14.92 18.22
N GLY A 153 10.40 14.91 17.04
CA GLY A 153 11.15 16.04 16.48
C GLY A 153 12.58 16.23 16.99
N ALA A 154 12.95 15.56 18.08
CA ALA A 154 14.31 15.56 18.63
C ALA A 154 14.48 14.40 19.62
N PHE A 155 15.73 14.07 19.97
CA PHE A 155 16.05 13.05 20.97
C PHE A 155 15.52 13.39 22.38
N ASP A 156 15.37 14.67 22.71
CA ASP A 156 14.77 15.20 23.95
C ASP A 156 13.39 15.84 23.70
N GLY A 157 12.81 15.58 22.52
CA GLY A 157 11.48 16.05 22.16
C GLY A 157 10.39 15.43 23.04
N PRO A 158 9.15 15.97 22.97
CA PRO A 158 8.06 15.43 23.77
C PRO A 158 7.79 13.96 23.44
N LEU A 159 7.73 13.14 24.49
CA LEU A 159 7.36 11.73 24.39
C LEU A 159 5.93 11.60 23.84
N LYS A 160 5.76 10.73 22.86
CA LYS A 160 4.48 10.30 22.33
C LYS A 160 4.30 8.83 22.64
N THR A 161 3.08 8.47 23.05
CA THR A 161 2.73 7.09 23.39
C THR A 161 1.42 6.70 22.74
N TYR A 162 1.40 5.52 22.12
CA TYR A 162 0.22 4.88 21.53
C TYR A 162 0.06 3.49 22.13
N THR A 163 -1.18 3.12 22.48
CA THR A 163 -1.47 1.84 23.16
C THR A 163 -2.46 0.97 22.39
N PRO A 164 -2.12 0.49 21.18
CA PRO A 164 -3.00 -0.41 20.43
C PRO A 164 -3.09 -1.80 21.09
N THR A 165 -4.19 -2.50 20.80
CA THR A 165 -4.39 -3.88 21.26
C THR A 165 -4.37 -4.83 20.07
N GLY A 166 -3.47 -5.80 20.09
CA GLY A 166 -3.36 -6.85 19.09
C GLY A 166 -4.11 -8.11 19.49
N ARG A 167 -4.53 -8.88 18.48
CA ARG A 167 -4.95 -10.28 18.65
C ARG A 167 -4.38 -11.10 17.51
N VAL A 168 -3.90 -12.31 17.81
CA VAL A 168 -3.56 -13.28 16.77
C VAL A 168 -4.79 -13.56 15.93
N ALA A 169 -4.61 -13.47 14.62
CA ALA A 169 -5.57 -13.75 13.58
C ALA A 169 -4.93 -14.73 12.57
N GLY A 170 -5.71 -15.19 11.60
CA GLY A 170 -5.19 -16.09 10.56
C GLY A 170 -4.84 -17.47 11.11
N ASP A 171 -3.70 -18.00 10.67
CA ASP A 171 -3.23 -19.34 11.05
C ASP A 171 -2.75 -19.40 12.51
N SER A 172 -3.49 -20.13 13.34
CA SER A 172 -3.18 -20.32 14.76
C SER A 172 -1.91 -21.14 15.00
N ILE A 173 -1.40 -21.85 13.99
CA ILE A 173 -0.12 -22.57 14.06
C ILE A 173 1.04 -21.57 13.94
N SER A 174 1.02 -20.71 12.91
CA SER A 174 2.09 -19.73 12.69
C SER A 174 2.12 -18.63 13.75
N GLN A 175 0.95 -18.13 14.18
CA GLN A 175 0.81 -17.00 15.10
C GLN A 175 1.48 -15.69 14.62
N ALA A 176 1.82 -15.59 13.33
CA ALA A 176 2.53 -14.47 12.74
C ALA A 176 1.60 -13.33 12.27
N GLU A 177 0.30 -13.60 12.14
CA GLU A 177 -0.71 -12.65 11.66
C GLU A 177 -1.52 -12.10 12.81
N TRP A 178 -1.52 -10.79 13.02
CA TRP A 178 -2.29 -10.13 14.06
C TRP A 178 -3.24 -9.07 13.48
N LYS A 179 -4.32 -8.81 14.21
CA LYS A 179 -5.20 -7.65 14.00
C LYS A 179 -4.93 -6.63 15.10
N MET A 180 -4.38 -5.48 14.73
CA MET A 180 -4.04 -4.39 15.65
C MET A 180 -5.17 -3.36 15.69
N GLN A 181 -5.79 -3.18 16.86
CA GLN A 181 -6.87 -2.24 17.10
C GLN A 181 -6.30 -0.94 17.68
N PHE A 182 -6.37 0.15 16.91
CA PHE A 182 -5.93 1.49 17.34
C PHE A 182 -7.07 2.35 17.86
N ILE A 183 -8.22 2.34 17.16
CA ILE A 183 -9.44 3.06 17.54
C ILE A 183 -10.63 2.18 17.17
N TRP A 184 -11.56 1.97 18.08
CA TRP A 184 -12.77 1.20 17.79
C TRP A 184 -13.64 1.92 16.73
N PRO A 185 -14.14 1.24 15.66
CA PRO A 185 -14.11 -0.20 15.37
C PRO A 185 -13.04 -0.62 14.32
N PHE A 186 -12.00 0.18 14.07
CA PHE A 186 -11.02 -0.06 13.00
C PHE A 186 -9.74 -0.77 13.47
N SER A 187 -9.44 -1.92 12.85
CA SER A 187 -8.17 -2.64 13.03
C SER A 187 -7.32 -2.60 11.76
N ALA A 188 -6.02 -2.79 11.91
CA ALA A 188 -5.05 -2.93 10.83
C ALA A 188 -4.41 -4.32 10.84
N ASP A 189 -3.99 -4.77 9.66
CA ASP A 189 -3.22 -6.00 9.52
C ASP A 189 -1.79 -5.78 9.97
N TYR A 190 -1.29 -6.73 10.74
CA TYR A 190 0.06 -6.73 11.30
C TYR A 190 0.66 -8.12 11.09
N LEU A 191 1.72 -8.21 10.29
CA LEU A 191 2.31 -9.47 9.87
C LEU A 191 3.77 -9.53 10.29
N ILE A 192 4.14 -10.54 11.08
CA ILE A 192 5.54 -10.85 11.34
C ILE A 192 6.08 -11.58 10.11
N LEU A 193 6.85 -10.86 9.29
CA LEU A 193 7.48 -11.39 8.08
C LEU A 193 8.73 -12.22 8.41
N HIS A 194 9.46 -11.80 9.44
CA HIS A 194 10.69 -12.45 9.89
C HIS A 194 10.85 -12.29 11.40
N VAL A 195 11.33 -13.34 12.07
CA VAL A 195 11.93 -13.28 13.40
C VAL A 195 13.06 -14.31 13.42
N ASP A 196 14.21 -13.97 13.98
CA ASP A 196 15.34 -14.91 14.09
C ASP A 196 15.13 -15.93 15.22
N ALA A 197 15.92 -17.00 15.22
CA ALA A 197 15.77 -18.10 16.17
C ALA A 197 16.01 -17.66 17.63
N GLU A 198 16.86 -16.64 17.82
CA GLU A 198 17.20 -16.03 19.09
C GLU A 198 16.19 -14.96 19.55
N TYR A 199 15.28 -14.52 18.68
CA TYR A 199 14.35 -13.40 18.91
C TYR A 199 15.10 -12.10 19.21
N SER A 200 16.25 -11.90 18.56
CA SER A 200 17.06 -10.70 18.63
C SER A 200 16.65 -9.64 17.61
N GLU A 201 16.05 -10.05 16.49
CA GLU A 201 15.59 -9.19 15.40
C GLU A 201 14.25 -9.64 14.83
N THR A 202 13.49 -8.70 14.30
CA THR A 202 12.20 -8.99 13.65
C THR A 202 11.91 -7.98 12.55
N ILE A 203 11.14 -8.42 11.57
CA ILE A 203 10.53 -7.56 10.56
C ILE A 203 9.02 -7.76 10.64
N VAL A 204 8.34 -6.64 10.87
CA VAL A 204 6.89 -6.57 10.90
C VAL A 204 6.43 -5.72 9.72
N VAL A 205 5.35 -6.12 9.09
CA VAL A 205 4.85 -5.44 7.89
C VAL A 205 3.34 -5.40 7.84
N HIS A 206 2.82 -4.50 7.01
CA HIS A 206 1.45 -4.55 6.54
C HIS A 206 1.39 -5.31 5.19
N PRO A 207 0.43 -6.23 4.96
CA PRO A 207 0.34 -7.06 3.73
C PRO A 207 0.29 -6.30 2.41
N ASN A 208 -0.19 -5.06 2.42
CA ASN A 208 -0.21 -4.16 1.27
C ASN A 208 1.18 -3.62 0.85
N ARG A 209 2.25 -3.99 1.55
CA ARG A 209 3.66 -3.61 1.31
C ARG A 209 3.96 -2.12 1.41
N LYS A 210 3.08 -1.35 2.04
CA LYS A 210 3.25 0.10 2.22
C LYS A 210 3.88 0.49 3.54
N TYR A 211 3.90 -0.43 4.51
CA TYR A 211 4.38 -0.17 5.86
C TYR A 211 5.20 -1.35 6.36
N ALA A 212 6.37 -1.05 6.90
CA ALA A 212 7.27 -2.00 7.50
C ALA A 212 7.94 -1.39 8.74
N TRP A 213 8.32 -2.25 9.66
CA TRP A 213 9.10 -1.95 10.85
C TRP A 213 10.18 -3.02 10.98
N VAL A 214 11.44 -2.57 10.98
CA VAL A 214 12.60 -3.38 11.30
C VAL A 214 12.95 -3.09 12.75
N MET A 215 12.94 -4.12 13.58
CA MET A 215 13.16 -3.96 15.02
C MET A 215 14.21 -4.92 15.56
N HIS A 216 14.84 -4.53 16.66
CA HIS A 216 15.87 -5.31 17.32
C HIS A 216 15.74 -5.21 18.84
N ARG A 217 16.22 -6.21 19.58
CA ARG A 217 16.26 -6.19 21.07
C ARG A 217 17.25 -5.19 21.67
N LYS A 218 17.96 -4.44 20.83
CA LYS A 218 18.97 -3.45 21.21
C LYS A 218 18.77 -2.20 20.36
N PRO A 219 19.03 -0.99 20.89
CA PRO A 219 18.79 0.26 20.18
C PRO A 219 19.73 0.52 19.00
N ARG A 220 20.83 -0.24 18.89
CA ARG A 220 21.80 -0.12 17.79
C ARG A 220 22.19 -1.50 17.27
N VAL A 221 22.32 -1.59 15.96
CA VAL A 221 22.71 -2.80 15.24
C VAL A 221 23.91 -2.52 14.34
N ALA A 222 24.63 -3.59 13.95
CA ALA A 222 25.67 -3.46 12.94
C ALA A 222 25.05 -3.13 11.57
N GLU A 223 25.76 -2.35 10.75
CA GLU A 223 25.32 -1.98 9.40
C GLU A 223 25.00 -3.21 8.54
N ALA A 224 25.80 -4.28 8.67
CA ALA A 224 25.55 -5.54 7.96
C ALA A 224 24.23 -6.22 8.36
N THR A 225 23.83 -6.12 9.64
CA THR A 225 22.53 -6.62 10.11
C THR A 225 21.40 -5.81 9.49
N TYR A 226 21.49 -4.47 9.56
CA TYR A 226 20.51 -3.59 8.96
C TYR A 226 20.34 -3.84 7.46
N ALA A 227 21.45 -3.86 6.70
CA ALA A 227 21.43 -4.09 5.26
C ALA A 227 20.82 -5.45 4.88
N ARG A 228 21.04 -6.50 5.68
CA ARG A 228 20.40 -7.81 5.45
C ARG A 228 18.89 -7.73 5.64
N LEU A 229 18.41 -7.09 6.70
CA LEU A 229 16.98 -6.98 7.00
C LEU A 229 16.26 -6.09 5.97
N GLU A 230 16.88 -4.99 5.56
CA GLU A 230 16.40 -4.13 4.49
C GLU A 230 16.32 -4.89 3.16
N LYS A 231 17.34 -5.68 2.83
CA LYS A 231 17.30 -6.53 1.63
C LYS A 231 16.12 -7.50 1.65
N MET A 232 15.80 -8.10 2.81
CA MET A 232 14.63 -8.98 2.94
C MET A 232 13.32 -8.25 2.63
N LEU A 233 13.18 -6.99 3.05
CA LEU A 233 12.02 -6.16 2.68
C LEU A 233 11.99 -5.91 1.16
N ILE A 234 13.10 -5.51 0.56
CA ILE A 234 13.19 -5.24 -0.89
C ILE A 234 12.84 -6.48 -1.70
N ASP A 235 13.40 -7.64 -1.34
CA ASP A 235 13.13 -8.92 -2.01
C ASP A 235 11.65 -9.33 -1.93
N ASN A 236 10.92 -8.84 -0.93
CA ASN A 236 9.48 -9.07 -0.73
C ASN A 236 8.59 -7.96 -1.28
N GLY A 237 9.15 -7.02 -2.05
CA GLY A 237 8.40 -6.01 -2.80
C GLY A 237 8.05 -4.75 -2.01
N PHE A 238 8.78 -4.48 -0.93
CA PHE A 238 8.69 -3.20 -0.22
C PHE A 238 9.58 -2.15 -0.89
N ASP A 239 9.11 -0.91 -0.90
CA ASP A 239 9.82 0.22 -1.47
C ASP A 239 10.86 0.77 -0.49
N HIS A 240 12.13 0.61 -0.84
CA HIS A 240 13.25 1.13 -0.05
C HIS A 240 13.18 2.65 0.15
N GLU A 241 12.69 3.43 -0.83
CA GLU A 241 12.64 4.90 -0.70
C GLU A 241 11.68 5.37 0.40
N ARG A 242 10.79 4.47 0.85
CA ARG A 242 9.83 4.74 1.93
C ARG A 242 10.32 4.29 3.30
N LEU A 243 11.36 3.46 3.35
CA LEU A 243 11.94 3.00 4.60
C LEU A 243 12.90 4.09 5.13
N GLN A 244 12.72 4.48 6.38
CA GLN A 244 13.54 5.48 7.03
C GLN A 244 14.22 4.86 8.26
N PRO A 245 15.53 5.08 8.46
CA PRO A 245 16.18 4.76 9.72
C PRO A 245 15.51 5.52 10.86
N MET A 246 15.33 4.86 12.00
CA MET A 246 14.91 5.49 13.24
C MET A 246 16.17 6.01 13.96
N PRO A 247 16.34 7.34 14.13
CA PRO A 247 17.45 7.87 14.90
C PRO A 247 17.38 7.40 16.36
N GLN A 248 18.50 6.89 16.88
CA GLN A 248 18.60 6.33 18.22
C GLN A 248 19.80 6.93 18.99
N ASP A 249 19.52 7.83 19.92
CA ASP A 249 20.46 8.39 20.89
C ASP A 249 19.81 8.55 22.25
N TRP A 250 20.24 7.71 23.19
CA TRP A 250 19.63 7.56 24.50
C TRP A 250 20.32 8.35 25.60
N GLY A 251 21.39 9.10 25.30
CA GLY A 251 22.17 9.80 26.35
C GLY A 251 21.35 10.78 27.19
N ASN A 252 20.32 11.40 26.62
CA ASN A 252 19.40 12.30 27.33
C ASN A 252 18.09 11.61 27.78
N ASP A 253 17.96 10.30 27.56
CA ASP A 253 16.75 9.51 27.78
C ASP A 253 17.06 8.15 28.45
N GLU A 254 18.19 8.10 29.18
CA GLU A 254 18.69 6.87 29.81
C GLU A 254 17.73 6.32 30.88
N GLU A 255 17.00 7.20 31.58
CA GLU A 255 16.00 6.79 32.56
C GLU A 255 14.88 6.00 31.91
N ARG A 256 14.37 6.44 30.75
CA ARG A 256 13.35 5.71 29.99
C ARG A 256 13.93 4.40 29.45
N LEU A 257 15.15 4.42 28.91
CA LEU A 257 15.83 3.21 28.44
C LEU A 257 15.91 2.14 29.53
N ASN A 258 16.44 2.51 30.71
CA ASN A 258 16.62 1.60 31.82
C ASN A 258 15.27 1.06 32.31
N ALA A 259 14.25 1.91 32.43
CA ALA A 259 12.90 1.48 32.80
C ALA A 259 12.32 0.45 31.81
N ILE A 260 12.52 0.64 30.50
CA ILE A 260 12.07 -0.29 29.47
C ILE A 260 12.82 -1.63 29.57
N LEU A 261 14.15 -1.59 29.75
CA LEU A 261 14.99 -2.79 29.83
C LEU A 261 14.72 -3.60 31.10
N GLU A 262 14.55 -2.94 32.24
CA GLU A 262 14.23 -3.58 33.52
C GLU A 262 12.83 -4.20 33.51
N LEU A 263 11.86 -3.54 32.87
CA LEU A 263 10.50 -4.06 32.73
C LEU A 263 10.48 -5.37 31.92
N GLY A 264 11.26 -5.44 30.84
CA GLY A 264 11.31 -6.61 29.96
C GLY A 264 9.91 -7.00 29.49
N ALA A 265 9.53 -8.27 29.63
CA ALA A 265 8.19 -8.77 29.32
C ALA A 265 7.28 -8.92 30.57
N SER A 266 7.72 -8.44 31.74
CA SER A 266 7.06 -8.78 33.02
C SER A 266 5.71 -8.09 33.26
N ALA A 267 5.47 -6.95 32.59
CA ALA A 267 4.23 -6.19 32.68
C ALA A 267 4.12 -5.26 31.45
N PRO A 268 2.90 -4.77 31.11
CA PRO A 268 2.73 -3.82 30.02
C PRO A 268 3.41 -2.48 30.34
N LEU A 269 4.07 -1.89 29.35
CA LEU A 269 4.62 -0.54 29.46
C LEU A 269 3.47 0.47 29.60
N LYS A 270 3.44 1.18 30.73
CA LYS A 270 2.39 2.15 31.04
C LYS A 270 2.58 3.41 30.19
N ALA A 271 1.49 3.87 29.55
CA ALA A 271 1.48 5.18 28.92
C ALA A 271 1.74 6.28 29.95
N ARG A 272 2.66 7.20 29.62
CA ARG A 272 3.03 8.35 30.45
C ARG A 272 2.28 9.62 30.05
#